data_AF-A0A256YNS7-F1
#
_entry.id   AF-A0A256YNS7-F1
#
_cell.length_a   1.000
_cell.length_b   1.000
_cell.length_c   1.000
_cell.angle_alpha   90.00
_cell.angle_beta   90.00
_cell.angle_gamma   90.00
#
_symmetry.space_group_name_H-M   'P 1'
#
loop_
_entity.id
_entity.type
_entity.pdbx_description
1 polymer ?
#
loop_
_entity_poly.entity_id
_entity_poly.type
_entity_poly.pdbx_seq_one_letter_code
_entity_poly.pdbx_strand_id
1 'polypeptide(L)' 'MTKGTPSFGKRSKRHTHVRCKRCGKNSFHVRKKVCTSCGYGKTKRFNK' A
#
# COMPACT_ATOMS: atom_id res chain seq x y z
N MET A 1 27.72 -2.33 0.36
CA MET A 1 26.29 -1.97 0.58
C MET A 1 25.98 -2.07 2.07
N THR A 2 26.14 -1.00 2.83
CA THR A 2 25.86 -1.00 4.27
C THR A 2 24.35 -1.09 4.51
N LYS A 3 23.91 -2.16 5.17
CA LYS A 3 22.53 -2.33 5.66
C LYS A 3 22.37 -1.48 6.93
N GLY A 4 21.30 -0.69 7.05
CA GLY A 4 21.03 0.13 8.25
C GLY A 4 20.64 1.57 7.95
N THR A 5 21.01 2.49 8.85
CA THR A 5 20.70 3.94 8.81
C THR A 5 20.83 4.60 7.43
N PRO A 6 21.94 4.44 6.67
CA PRO A 6 22.10 5.09 5.37
C PRO A 6 21.08 4.63 4.31
N SER A 7 20.43 3.48 4.51
CA SER A 7 19.44 2.95 3.56
C SER A 7 18.03 3.53 3.73
N PHE A 8 17.68 4.07 4.91
CA PHE A 8 16.31 4.57 5.17
C PHE A 8 15.99 5.86 4.42
N GLY A 9 16.98 6.71 4.12
CA GLY A 9 16.79 7.93 3.33
C GLY A 9 16.24 7.69 1.91
N LYS A 10 16.33 6.46 1.40
CA LYS A 10 15.78 6.09 0.08
C LYS A 10 14.28 5.80 0.09
N ARG A 11 13.63 5.73 1.27
CA ARG A 11 12.23 5.30 1.43
C ARG A 11 11.19 6.43 1.36
N SER A 12 11.61 7.68 1.26
CA SER A 12 10.74 8.87 1.27
C SER A 12 10.14 9.26 -0.09
N LYS A 13 10.65 8.71 -1.20
CA LYS A 13 10.29 9.18 -2.56
C LYS A 13 8.81 9.03 -2.94
N ARG A 14 8.12 7.99 -2.47
CA ARG A 14 6.69 7.78 -2.78
C ARG A 14 6.03 6.81 -1.83
N HIS A 15 4.87 7.19 -1.30
CA HIS A 15 4.02 6.26 -0.56
C HIS A 15 3.41 5.22 -1.51
N THR A 16 3.63 3.94 -1.16
CA THR A 16 3.07 2.80 -1.90
C THR A 16 1.60 2.58 -1.58
N HIS A 17 1.21 2.83 -0.34
CA HIS A 17 -0.15 2.68 0.18
C HIS A 17 -0.81 4.03 0.42
N VAL A 18 -2.05 4.16 -0.06
CA VAL A 18 -2.92 5.32 0.12
C VAL A 18 -4.28 4.87 0.67
N ARG A 19 -5.14 5.85 0.99
CA ARG A 19 -6.49 5.59 1.48
C ARG A 19 -7.33 4.86 0.44
N CYS A 20 -7.92 3.74 0.85
CA CYS A 20 -8.78 2.94 -0.01
C CYS A 20 -10.16 3.59 -0.17
N LYS A 21 -10.61 3.76 -1.40
CA LYS A 21 -11.94 4.31 -1.72
C LYS A 21 -13.11 3.46 -1.23
N ARG A 22 -12.90 2.15 -1.02
CA ARG A 22 -13.96 1.23 -0.55
C ARG A 22 -14.03 1.14 0.97
N CYS A 23 -12.90 0.94 1.66
CA CYS A 23 -12.89 0.65 3.10
C CYS A 23 -12.28 1.75 3.98
N GLY A 24 -11.80 2.86 3.40
CA GLY A 24 -11.26 4.01 4.13
C GLY A 24 -9.89 3.81 4.79
N LYS A 25 -9.35 2.59 4.83
CA LYS A 25 -8.02 2.26 5.41
C LYS A 25 -6.87 2.68 4.51
N ASN A 26 -5.71 3.04 5.06
CA ASN A 26 -4.50 3.40 4.30
C ASN A 26 -3.75 2.16 3.76
N SER A 27 -4.46 1.36 2.97
CA SER A 27 -4.01 0.03 2.55
C SER A 27 -4.21 -0.22 1.06
N PHE A 28 -4.58 0.80 0.29
CA PHE A 28 -4.69 0.70 -1.17
C PHE A 28 -3.32 0.91 -1.83
N HIS A 29 -2.81 -0.13 -2.50
CA HIS A 29 -1.53 -0.07 -3.17
C HIS A 29 -1.67 0.63 -4.53
N VAL A 30 -1.04 1.79 -4.70
CA VAL A 30 -1.23 2.63 -5.91
C VAL A 30 -0.74 1.94 -7.18
N ARG A 31 0.46 1.34 -7.16
CA ARG A 31 1.04 0.67 -8.35
C ARG A 31 0.26 -0.58 -8.76
N LYS A 32 -0.12 -1.42 -7.79
CA LYS A 32 -0.85 -2.67 -8.05
C LYS A 32 -2.35 -2.45 -8.22
N LYS A 33 -2.88 -1.27 -7.85
CA LYS A 33 -4.31 -0.93 -7.82
C LYS A 33 -5.17 -1.91 -7.01
N VAL A 34 -4.60 -2.48 -5.94
CA VAL A 34 -5.28 -3.43 -5.05
C VAL A 34 -5.19 -2.97 -3.59
N CYS A 35 -6.29 -3.09 -2.85
CA CYS A 35 -6.31 -2.92 -1.40
C CYS A 35 -6.02 -4.23 -0.68
N THR A 36 -5.00 -4.21 0.19
CA THR A 36 -4.64 -5.39 1.01
C THR A 36 -5.70 -5.73 2.04
N SER A 37 -6.37 -4.73 2.63
CA SER A 37 -7.35 -4.96 3.69
C SER A 37 -8.68 -5.50 3.17
N CYS A 38 -9.31 -4.82 2.20
CA CYS A 38 -10.66 -5.18 1.75
C CYS A 38 -10.71 -5.93 0.42
N GLY A 39 -9.57 -6.14 -0.24
CA GLY A 39 -9.52 -6.78 -1.56
C GLY A 39 -9.96 -5.89 -2.72
N TYR A 40 -10.31 -4.62 -2.49
CA TYR A 40 -10.73 -3.69 -3.54
C TYR A 40 -9.71 -3.61 -4.69
N GLY A 41 -10.17 -3.86 -5.92
CA GLY A 41 -9.33 -3.95 -7.13
C GLY A 41 -8.91 -5.37 -7.51
N LYS A 42 -8.91 -6.33 -6.58
CA LYS A 42 -8.68 -7.76 -6.84
C LYS A 42 -9.97 -8.57 -6.79
N THR A 43 -10.86 -8.26 -5.84
CA THR A 43 -12.12 -8.97 -5.61
C THR A 43 -13.30 -8.01 -5.54
N LYS A 44 -14.46 -8.48 -6.03
CA LYS A 44 -15.73 -7.72 -5.93
C LYS A 44 -16.26 -7.71 -4.50
N ARG A 45 -16.08 -8.81 -3.77
CA ARG A 45 -16.47 -8.96 -2.35
C ARG A 45 -15.41 -8.38 -1.42
N PHE A 46 -15.81 -8.01 -0.21
CA PHE A 46 -14.85 -7.69 0.84
C PHE A 46 -14.11 -8.95 1.25
N ASN A 47 -12.79 -8.84 1.43
CA ASN A 47 -12.05 -9.84 2.18
C ASN A 47 -12.60 -9.79 3.62
N LYS A 48 -13.09 -10.94 4.09
CA LYS A 48 -13.66 -11.09 5.43
C LYS A 48 -12.55 -10.98 6.48
#